data_AF-A0A7C5DST2-F1
#
_entry.id   AF-A0A7C5DST2-F1
#
_cell.length_a   1.000
_cell.length_b   1.000
_cell.length_c   1.000
_cell.angle_alpha   90.00
_cell.angle_beta   90.00
_cell.angle_gamma   90.00
#
_symmetry.space_group_name_H-M   'P 1'
#
loop_
_entity.id
_entity.type
_entity.pdbx_description
1 polymer ?
#
loop_
_entity_poly.entity_id
_entity_poly.type
_entity_poly.pdbx_seq_one_letter_code
_entity_poly.pdbx_strand_id
1 'polypeptide(L)'
;MKQLLTTCCAILFLVFGCAGLKDPGTIKPIQPAPESATTIDPGSVVANLQQTNSGLTSFQGIGKIKIWNPDGLQSTRVAWAGYKTEKLRLEILGIGGRPFSSVVYDGSRFYLSLHSERRFYQKRTRKADLSRLVSMPITVYDILSILAGRVPLLKNATPTFEKGPSGNPYVLLLKKGW
;
A
#
# COMPACT_ATOMS: atom_id res chain seq x y z
N MET A 1 -44.51 2.74 -27.39
CA MET A 1 -44.08 3.63 -26.29
C MET A 1 -43.06 3.01 -25.34
N LYS A 2 -43.20 1.75 -24.89
CA LYS A 2 -42.23 1.12 -23.98
C LYS A 2 -40.82 0.98 -24.57
N GLN A 3 -40.68 0.63 -25.85
CA GLN A 3 -39.38 0.46 -26.52
C GLN A 3 -38.57 1.76 -26.68
N LEU A 4 -39.22 2.92 -26.77
CA LEU A 4 -38.56 4.23 -26.88
C LEU A 4 -38.00 4.71 -25.52
N LEU A 5 -38.67 4.34 -24.43
CA LEU A 5 -38.26 4.72 -23.08
C LEU A 5 -37.03 3.90 -22.63
N THR A 6 -36.96 2.61 -23.01
CA THR A 6 -35.84 1.74 -22.68
C THR A 6 -34.56 2.10 -23.44
N THR A 7 -34.68 2.52 -24.70
CA THR A 7 -33.53 2.98 -25.50
C THR A 7 -32.98 4.32 -24.99
N CYS A 8 -33.84 5.22 -24.52
CA CYS A 8 -33.41 6.49 -23.95
C CYS A 8 -32.65 6.29 -22.61
N CYS A 9 -33.07 5.34 -21.77
CA CYS A 9 -32.35 5.01 -20.54
C CYS A 9 -31.00 4.33 -20.79
N ALA A 10 -30.89 3.48 -21.81
CA ALA A 10 -29.63 2.81 -22.15
C ALA A 10 -28.57 3.79 -22.68
N ILE A 11 -28.99 4.82 -23.42
CA ILE A 11 -28.10 5.88 -23.92
C ILE A 11 -27.66 6.80 -22.78
N LEU A 12 -28.53 7.11 -21.82
CA LEU A 12 -28.21 7.99 -20.69
C LEU A 12 -27.14 7.39 -19.74
N PHE A 13 -27.08 6.06 -19.61
CA PHE A 13 -26.05 5.39 -18.80
C PHE A 13 -24.65 5.39 -19.45
N LEU A 14 -24.55 5.54 -20.77
CA LEU A 14 -23.27 5.53 -21.50
C LEU A 14 -22.54 6.89 -21.45
N VAL A 15 -23.23 8.00 -21.19
CA VAL A 15 -22.62 9.34 -21.23
C VAL A 15 -22.06 9.80 -19.87
N PHE A 16 -22.46 9.16 -18.76
CA PHE A 16 -21.96 9.48 -17.41
C PHE A 16 -20.80 8.59 -16.93
N GLY A 17 -20.33 7.67 -17.78
CA GLY A 17 -19.19 6.80 -17.48
C GLY A 17 -17.85 7.41 -17.90
N CYS A 18 -16.95 7.60 -16.93
CA CYS A 18 -15.48 7.67 -17.09
C CYS A 18 -14.76 9.03 -17.17
N ALA A 19 -15.33 10.15 -16.73
CA ALA A 19 -14.53 11.38 -16.53
C ALA A 19 -13.77 11.43 -15.17
N GLY A 20 -13.99 10.46 -14.27
CA GLY A 20 -13.45 10.48 -12.90
C GLY A 20 -12.27 9.56 -12.61
N LEU A 21 -11.84 8.74 -13.58
CA LEU A 21 -10.65 7.89 -13.41
C LEU A 21 -9.40 8.75 -13.64
N LYS A 22 -8.96 9.44 -12.58
CA LYS A 22 -7.57 9.89 -12.50
C LYS A 22 -6.69 8.66 -12.60
N ASP A 23 -5.99 8.53 -13.73
CA ASP A 23 -5.02 7.48 -13.98
C ASP A 23 -4.02 7.43 -12.80
N PRO A 24 -4.02 6.38 -11.95
CA PRO A 24 -3.09 6.27 -10.85
C PRO A 24 -1.66 5.93 -11.31
N GLY A 25 -1.44 5.76 -12.62
CA GLY A 25 -0.23 5.18 -13.18
C GLY A 25 0.52 6.02 -14.22
N THR A 26 0.07 7.23 -14.58
CA THR A 26 0.89 8.08 -15.44
C THR A 26 2.10 8.60 -14.64
N ILE A 27 3.21 7.86 -14.69
CA ILE A 27 4.53 8.38 -14.32
C ILE A 27 4.80 9.49 -15.32
N LYS A 28 4.49 10.72 -14.93
CA LYS A 28 4.85 11.91 -15.70
C LYS A 28 6.37 11.81 -15.95
N PRO A 29 6.86 11.97 -17.19
CA PRO A 29 8.29 12.00 -17.45
C PRO A 29 8.94 12.95 -16.45
N ILE A 30 10.09 12.57 -15.88
CA ILE A 30 10.88 13.47 -15.04
C ILE A 30 11.24 14.65 -15.92
N GLN A 31 10.40 15.69 -15.85
CA GLN A 31 10.69 16.96 -16.48
C GLN A 31 11.98 17.43 -15.80
N PRO A 32 13.03 17.79 -16.55
CA PRO A 32 14.21 18.40 -15.95
C PRO A 32 13.72 19.53 -15.06
N ALA A 33 14.18 19.52 -13.81
CA ALA A 33 13.69 20.44 -12.78
C ALA A 33 13.66 21.85 -13.38
N PRO A 34 12.52 22.57 -13.30
CA PRO A 34 12.51 23.97 -13.70
C PRO A 34 13.64 24.66 -12.93
N GLU A 35 14.40 25.55 -13.58
CA GLU A 35 15.47 26.36 -12.96
C GLU A 35 14.97 27.13 -11.71
N SER A 36 13.65 27.19 -11.51
CA SER A 36 12.93 27.67 -10.32
C SER A 36 13.03 26.78 -9.06
N ALA A 37 13.70 25.62 -9.11
CA ALA A 37 13.87 24.75 -7.94
C ALA A 37 14.65 25.41 -6.78
N THR A 38 15.22 26.60 -7.01
CA THR A 38 15.79 27.48 -5.98
C THR A 38 14.73 28.04 -5.00
N THR A 39 13.43 27.92 -5.27
CA THR A 39 12.36 28.53 -4.46
C THR A 39 11.56 27.55 -3.59
N ILE A 40 11.75 26.24 -3.74
CA ILE A 40 11.02 25.26 -2.91
C ILE A 40 11.70 25.14 -1.55
N ASP A 41 10.98 25.46 -0.47
CA ASP A 41 11.45 25.26 0.90
C ASP A 41 11.47 23.76 1.25
N PRO A 42 12.60 23.18 1.72
CA PRO A 42 12.67 21.79 2.19
C PRO A 42 11.62 21.45 3.25
N GLY A 43 11.30 22.41 4.13
CA GLY A 43 10.27 22.26 5.16
C GLY A 43 8.89 21.99 4.57
N SER A 44 8.53 22.72 3.50
CA SER A 44 7.26 22.53 2.78
C SER A 44 7.12 21.12 2.18
N VAL A 45 8.21 20.52 1.67
CA VAL A 45 8.18 19.15 1.14
C VAL A 45 8.00 18.13 2.26
N VAL A 46 8.68 18.31 3.40
CA VAL A 46 8.45 17.45 4.57
C VAL A 46 7.01 17.57 5.08
N ALA A 47 6.46 18.78 5.18
CA ALA A 47 5.08 19.00 5.60
C ALA A 47 4.09 18.30 4.65
N ASN A 48 4.31 18.38 3.33
CA ASN A 48 3.51 17.66 2.34
C ASN A 48 3.62 16.14 2.49
N LEU A 49 4.81 15.61 2.78
CA LEU A 49 5.00 14.18 3.05
C LEU A 49 4.31 13.75 4.34
N GLN A 50 4.37 14.56 5.41
CA GLN A 50 3.65 14.30 6.66
C GLN A 50 2.15 14.25 6.43
N GLN A 51 1.61 15.21 5.67
CA GLN A 51 0.19 15.25 5.32
C GLN A 51 -0.22 14.06 4.44
N THR A 52 0.63 13.67 3.49
CA THR A 52 0.39 12.49 2.64
C THR A 52 0.37 11.20 3.48
N ASN A 53 1.36 11.04 4.36
CA ASN A 53 1.46 9.89 5.26
C ASN A 53 0.28 9.78 6.23
N SER A 54 -0.19 10.91 6.77
CA SER A 54 -1.32 10.97 7.71
C SER A 54 -2.67 10.74 7.00
N GLY A 55 -2.80 11.23 5.77
CA GLY A 55 -3.99 11.03 4.92
C GLY A 55 -4.13 9.61 4.38
N LEU A 56 -3.04 8.80 4.38
CA LEU A 56 -3.09 7.42 3.90
C LEU A 56 -3.83 6.51 4.88
N THR A 57 -5.13 6.32 4.62
CA THR A 57 -6.04 5.51 5.44
C THR A 57 -6.31 4.13 4.87
N SER A 58 -6.09 3.91 3.57
CA SER A 58 -6.26 2.61 2.93
C SER A 58 -5.18 2.40 1.87
N PHE A 59 -4.77 1.17 1.67
CA PHE A 59 -3.75 0.80 0.69
C PHE A 59 -3.98 -0.62 0.20
N GLN A 60 -3.47 -0.92 -1.00
CA GLN A 60 -3.50 -2.25 -1.57
C GLN A 60 -2.28 -2.46 -2.46
N GLY A 61 -1.95 -3.72 -2.73
CA GLY A 61 -0.85 -4.06 -3.60
C GLY A 61 -0.81 -5.53 -3.95
N ILE A 62 0.05 -5.85 -4.91
CA ILE A 62 0.36 -7.22 -5.33
C ILE A 62 1.88 -7.33 -5.39
N GLY A 63 2.42 -8.45 -4.93
CA GLY A 63 3.86 -8.60 -4.81
C GLY A 63 4.29 -10.01 -4.45
N LYS A 64 5.56 -10.15 -4.08
CA LYS A 64 6.14 -11.39 -3.57
C LYS A 64 6.60 -11.16 -2.14
N ILE A 65 6.18 -12.02 -1.23
CA ILE A 65 6.74 -12.11 0.13
C ILE A 65 7.76 -13.23 0.12
N LYS A 66 8.94 -12.93 0.68
CA LYS A 66 10.02 -13.89 0.91
C LYS A 66 10.27 -13.97 2.41
N ILE A 67 10.26 -15.18 2.95
CA ILE A 67 10.57 -15.46 4.35
C ILE A 67 11.79 -16.37 4.36
N TRP A 68 12.84 -15.93 5.02
CA TRP A 68 14.01 -16.76 5.31
C TRP A 68 13.93 -17.21 6.76
N ASN A 69 13.98 -18.52 6.97
CA ASN A 69 14.01 -19.16 8.28
C ASN A 69 15.03 -20.32 8.26
N PRO A 70 15.33 -20.97 9.40
CA PRO A 70 16.25 -22.11 9.44
C PRO A 70 15.89 -23.24 8.47
N ASP A 71 14.61 -23.39 8.13
CA ASP A 71 14.10 -24.40 7.19
C ASP A 71 14.29 -24.01 5.70
N GLY A 72 14.74 -22.78 5.41
CA GLY A 72 15.10 -22.32 4.08
C GLY A 72 14.43 -21.01 3.64
N LEU A 73 14.39 -20.79 2.32
CA LEU A 73 13.71 -19.64 1.71
C LEU A 73 12.34 -20.04 1.20
N GLN A 74 11.29 -19.45 1.78
CA GLN A 74 9.93 -19.55 1.28
C GLN A 74 9.57 -18.27 0.52
N SER A 75 9.07 -18.41 -0.70
CA SER A 75 8.67 -17.28 -1.54
C SER A 75 7.27 -17.51 -2.09
N THR A 76 6.36 -16.55 -1.88
CA THR A 76 4.99 -16.65 -2.38
C THR A 76 4.48 -15.34 -2.95
N ARG A 77 3.58 -15.42 -3.93
CA ARG A 77 2.89 -14.25 -4.48
C ARG A 77 1.70 -13.92 -3.60
N VAL A 78 1.51 -12.64 -3.33
CA VAL A 78 0.40 -12.18 -2.50
C VAL A 78 -0.29 -10.98 -3.13
N ALA A 79 -1.59 -10.87 -2.89
CA ALA A 79 -2.32 -9.62 -2.99
C ALA A 79 -2.73 -9.20 -1.57
N TRP A 80 -2.68 -7.91 -1.26
CA TRP A 80 -3.08 -7.42 0.05
C TRP A 80 -3.88 -6.13 -0.05
N ALA A 81 -4.69 -5.90 0.97
CA ALA A 81 -5.35 -4.64 1.25
C ALA A 81 -5.27 -4.36 2.76
N GLY A 82 -5.00 -3.11 3.10
CA GLY A 82 -4.96 -2.62 4.47
C GLY A 82 -5.90 -1.44 4.64
N TYR A 83 -6.50 -1.34 5.82
CA TYR A 83 -7.23 -0.15 6.25
C TYR A 83 -6.75 0.28 7.63
N LYS A 84 -6.28 1.53 7.69
CA LYS A 84 -5.49 2.09 8.79
C LYS A 84 -4.36 1.10 9.15
N THR A 85 -3.98 1.04 10.41
CA THR A 85 -3.02 0.07 10.94
C THR A 85 -3.71 -1.04 11.72
N GLU A 86 -4.98 -1.32 11.40
CA GLU A 86 -5.84 -2.20 12.21
C GLU A 86 -6.48 -3.35 11.42
N LYS A 87 -6.70 -3.18 10.11
CA LYS A 87 -7.38 -4.19 9.28
C LYS A 87 -6.49 -4.63 8.14
N LEU A 88 -6.36 -5.94 7.97
CA LEU A 88 -5.56 -6.58 6.94
C LEU A 88 -6.40 -7.62 6.22
N ARG A 89 -6.32 -7.62 4.89
CA ARG A 89 -6.67 -8.77 4.06
C ARG A 89 -5.46 -9.12 3.21
N LEU A 90 -5.06 -10.38 3.22
CA LEU A 90 -3.95 -10.90 2.45
C LEU A 90 -4.38 -12.20 1.78
N GLU A 91 -4.18 -12.29 0.48
CA GLU A 91 -4.48 -13.45 -0.34
C GLU A 91 -3.17 -14.03 -0.84
N ILE A 92 -2.86 -15.26 -0.45
CA ILE A 92 -1.72 -16.00 -0.99
C ILE A 92 -2.18 -16.58 -2.32
N LEU A 93 -1.48 -16.23 -3.40
CA LEU A 93 -1.88 -16.55 -4.77
C LEU A 93 -1.19 -17.82 -5.25
N GLY A 94 -1.99 -18.77 -5.72
CA GLY A 94 -1.53 -19.96 -6.42
C GLY A 94 -1.33 -19.72 -7.92
N ILE A 95 -1.30 -20.82 -8.67
CA ILE A 95 -1.18 -20.80 -10.13
C ILE A 95 -2.37 -20.05 -10.74
N GLY A 96 -2.10 -19.22 -11.76
CA GLY A 96 -3.13 -18.43 -12.42
C GLY A 96 -3.70 -17.28 -11.59
N GLY A 97 -3.06 -16.91 -10.47
CA GLY A 97 -3.47 -15.76 -9.65
C GLY A 97 -4.71 -16.00 -8.79
N ARG A 98 -5.14 -17.26 -8.65
CA ARG A 98 -6.27 -17.63 -7.79
C ARG A 98 -5.84 -17.67 -6.33
N PRO A 99 -6.67 -17.23 -5.38
CA PRO A 99 -6.40 -17.41 -3.96
C PRO A 99 -6.21 -18.88 -3.61
N PHE A 100 -5.04 -19.23 -3.09
CA PHE A 100 -4.73 -20.52 -2.49
C PHE A 100 -5.09 -20.54 -1.00
N SER A 101 -4.82 -19.44 -0.31
CA SER A 101 -5.26 -19.20 1.07
C SER A 101 -5.52 -17.72 1.33
N SER A 102 -6.39 -17.44 2.30
CA SER A 102 -6.75 -16.08 2.71
C SER A 102 -6.44 -15.88 4.18
N VAL A 103 -5.81 -14.75 4.49
CA VAL A 103 -5.55 -14.25 5.84
C VAL A 103 -6.31 -12.95 6.03
N VAL A 104 -7.12 -12.85 7.07
CA VAL A 104 -7.88 -11.63 7.40
C VAL A 104 -7.68 -11.29 8.86
N TYR A 105 -7.47 -10.01 9.15
CA TYR A 105 -7.54 -9.46 10.49
C TYR A 105 -8.48 -8.25 10.48
N ASP A 106 -9.51 -8.27 11.32
CA ASP A 106 -10.55 -7.22 11.37
C ASP A 106 -10.32 -6.17 12.47
N GLY A 107 -9.21 -6.27 13.21
CA GLY A 107 -8.91 -5.47 14.40
C GLY A 107 -9.21 -6.18 15.72
N SER A 108 -9.93 -7.31 15.68
CA SER A 108 -10.35 -8.06 16.86
C SER A 108 -10.23 -9.57 16.74
N ARG A 109 -10.31 -10.07 15.49
CA ARG A 109 -10.26 -11.48 15.14
C ARG A 109 -9.34 -11.66 13.94
N PHE A 110 -8.60 -12.76 13.99
CA PHE A 110 -7.78 -13.27 12.91
C PHE A 110 -8.49 -14.47 12.28
N TYR A 111 -8.48 -14.53 10.95
CA TYR A 111 -9.09 -15.59 10.16
C TYR A 111 -8.07 -16.13 9.17
N LEU A 112 -8.05 -17.46 9.03
CA LEU A 112 -7.24 -18.17 8.04
C LEU A 112 -8.13 -19.16 7.29
N SER A 113 -8.21 -19.00 5.97
CA SER A 113 -8.89 -19.92 5.07
C SER A 113 -7.87 -20.64 4.20
N LEU A 114 -7.85 -21.97 4.26
CA LEU A 114 -7.05 -22.83 3.38
C LEU A 114 -8.00 -23.41 2.32
N HIS A 115 -8.04 -22.82 1.13
CA HIS A 115 -9.08 -23.09 0.14
C HIS A 115 -8.99 -24.50 -0.45
N SER A 116 -7.77 -25.00 -0.68
CA SER A 116 -7.53 -26.37 -1.17
C SER A 116 -7.99 -27.44 -0.18
N GLU A 117 -7.85 -27.19 1.12
CA GLU A 117 -8.18 -28.13 2.19
C GLU A 117 -9.61 -27.95 2.72
N ARG A 118 -10.33 -26.91 2.27
CA ARG A 118 -11.63 -26.50 2.83
C ARG A 118 -11.61 -26.30 4.35
N ARG A 119 -10.49 -25.81 4.88
CA ARG A 119 -10.29 -25.56 6.32
C ARG A 119 -10.35 -24.09 6.63
N PHE A 120 -11.01 -23.77 7.74
CA PHE A 120 -11.17 -22.42 8.23
C PHE A 120 -10.83 -22.34 9.71
N TYR A 121 -10.01 -21.35 10.07
CA TYR A 121 -9.63 -21.07 11.44
C TYR A 121 -9.97 -19.64 11.80
N GLN A 122 -10.42 -19.45 13.03
CA GLN A 122 -10.64 -18.14 13.59
C GLN A 122 -10.10 -18.07 15.01
N LYS A 123 -9.55 -16.92 15.38
CA LYS A 123 -9.09 -16.66 16.74
C LYS A 123 -9.31 -15.20 17.10
N ARG A 124 -9.86 -14.96 18.30
CA ARG A 124 -9.93 -13.60 18.86
C ARG A 124 -8.55 -13.17 19.35
N THR A 125 -8.08 -12.02 18.90
CA THR A 125 -6.83 -11.40 19.35
C THR A 125 -6.86 -9.90 19.07
N ARG A 126 -6.49 -9.07 20.06
CA ARG A 126 -6.43 -7.60 19.92
C ARG A 126 -5.04 -7.09 19.50
N LYS A 127 -4.07 -8.00 19.46
CA LYS A 127 -2.71 -7.79 18.96
C LYS A 127 -2.32 -9.09 18.29
N ALA A 128 -2.75 -9.25 17.03
CA ALA A 128 -2.46 -10.46 16.27
C ALA A 128 -0.95 -10.61 16.07
N ASP A 129 -0.33 -11.34 17.00
CA ASP A 129 1.02 -11.87 16.87
C ASP A 129 1.01 -12.99 15.83
N LEU A 130 1.90 -12.85 14.84
CA LEU A 130 2.06 -13.77 13.74
C LEU A 130 3.27 -14.69 13.92
N SER A 131 3.90 -14.68 15.10
CA SER A 131 5.00 -15.58 15.47
C SER A 131 4.74 -17.04 15.13
N ARG A 132 3.51 -17.53 15.35
CA ARG A 132 3.13 -18.91 15.02
C ARG A 132 2.93 -19.18 13.52
N LEU A 133 2.76 -18.13 12.71
CA LEU A 133 2.50 -18.25 11.28
C LEU A 133 3.79 -18.08 10.45
N VAL A 134 4.67 -17.16 10.86
CA VAL A 134 5.88 -16.80 10.10
C VAL A 134 7.18 -17.03 10.88
N SER A 135 7.11 -17.65 12.07
CA SER A 135 8.25 -17.93 12.94
C SER A 135 9.08 -16.69 13.33
N MET A 136 8.46 -15.51 13.30
CA MET A 136 9.07 -14.22 13.65
C MET A 136 8.13 -13.42 14.55
N PRO A 137 8.64 -12.71 15.58
CA PRO A 137 7.82 -11.93 16.52
C PRO A 137 7.32 -10.63 15.87
N ILE A 138 6.46 -10.76 14.86
CA ILE A 138 5.85 -9.65 14.12
C ILE A 138 4.35 -9.63 14.34
N THR A 139 3.81 -8.43 14.47
CA THR A 139 2.36 -8.21 14.59
C THR A 139 1.76 -7.85 13.24
N VAL A 140 0.43 -7.95 13.13
CA VAL A 140 -0.30 -7.39 11.98
C VAL A 140 -0.06 -5.88 11.84
N TYR A 141 0.12 -5.15 12.94
CA TYR A 141 0.45 -3.72 12.90
C TYR A 141 1.78 -3.46 12.19
N ASP A 142 2.80 -4.28 12.46
CA ASP A 142 4.12 -4.14 11.84
C ASP A 142 4.04 -4.38 10.33
N ILE A 143 3.32 -5.43 9.92
CA ILE A 143 3.05 -5.71 8.50
C ILE A 143 2.32 -4.55 7.84
N LEU A 144 1.24 -4.05 8.45
CA LEU A 144 0.47 -2.94 7.90
C LEU A 144 1.31 -1.65 7.82
N SER A 145 2.20 -1.42 8.77
CA SER A 145 3.08 -0.25 8.77
C SER A 145 4.08 -0.26 7.62
N ILE A 146 4.61 -1.44 7.27
CA ILE A 146 5.51 -1.63 6.12
C ILE A 146 4.73 -1.57 4.81
N LEU A 147 3.65 -2.34 4.70
CA LEU A 147 2.88 -2.49 3.45
C LEU A 147 2.09 -1.23 3.08
N ALA A 148 1.88 -0.29 4.00
CA ALA A 148 1.29 1.01 3.70
C ALA A 148 2.18 1.86 2.79
N GLY A 149 3.49 1.63 2.74
CA GLY A 149 4.38 2.41 1.87
C GLY A 149 4.49 3.89 2.26
N ARG A 150 4.31 4.22 3.54
CA ARG A 150 4.53 5.58 4.06
C ARG A 150 6.01 5.94 3.92
N VAL A 151 6.29 7.18 3.52
CA VAL A 151 7.68 7.67 3.48
C VAL A 151 8.17 7.80 4.92
N PRO A 152 9.27 7.12 5.32
CA PRO A 152 9.77 7.22 6.68
C PRO A 152 10.29 8.64 6.94
N LEU A 153 9.71 9.31 7.92
CA LEU A 153 10.12 10.65 8.34
C LEU A 153 10.74 10.57 9.73
N LEU A 154 12.00 10.98 9.84
CA LEU A 154 12.73 11.01 11.10
C LEU A 154 12.21 12.15 11.98
N LYS A 155 11.87 11.83 13.23
CA LYS A 155 11.54 12.84 14.23
C LYS A 155 12.76 13.74 14.45
N ASN A 156 12.55 15.05 14.47
CA ASN A 156 13.59 16.08 14.65
C ASN A 156 14.66 16.12 13.52
N ALA A 157 14.36 15.62 12.33
CA ALA A 157 15.27 15.81 11.20
C ALA A 157 15.18 17.24 10.66
N THR A 158 16.34 17.80 10.32
CA THR A 158 16.44 19.08 9.60
C THR A 158 16.45 18.80 8.10
N PRO A 159 15.42 19.23 7.35
CA PRO A 159 15.36 19.00 5.91
C PRO A 159 16.28 19.96 5.16
N THR A 160 17.07 19.43 4.23
CA THR A 160 17.95 20.21 3.34
C THR A 160 17.88 19.66 1.93
N PHE A 161 17.99 20.52 0.92
CA PHE A 161 18.17 20.07 -0.47
C PHE A 161 19.65 20.02 -0.84
N GLU A 162 20.06 18.95 -1.51
CA GLU A 162 21.37 18.88 -2.18
C GLU A 162 21.16 18.52 -3.66
N LYS A 163 22.07 18.94 -4.53
CA LYS A 163 22.01 18.55 -5.94
C LYS A 163 22.29 17.05 -6.05
N GLY A 164 21.41 16.32 -6.74
CA GLY A 164 21.64 14.91 -7.01
C GLY A 164 22.86 14.69 -7.91
N PRO A 165 23.54 13.53 -7.80
CA PRO A 165 24.64 13.20 -8.71
C PRO A 165 24.12 13.08 -10.16
N SER A 166 24.91 13.59 -11.11
CA SER A 166 24.79 13.41 -12.57
C SER A 166 23.38 13.66 -13.14
N GLY A 167 22.98 14.93 -13.28
CA GLY A 167 21.79 15.32 -14.05
C GLY A 167 20.44 15.03 -13.39
N ASN A 168 20.42 14.48 -12.17
CA ASN A 168 19.19 14.26 -11.42
C ASN A 168 18.73 15.54 -10.69
N PRO A 169 17.40 15.70 -10.47
CA PRO A 169 16.84 16.80 -9.71
C PRO A 169 17.31 16.78 -8.23
N TYR A 170 17.05 17.88 -7.53
CA TYR A 170 17.38 18.07 -6.11
C TYR A 170 16.91 16.89 -5.24
N VAL A 171 17.76 16.46 -4.32
CA VAL A 171 17.50 15.39 -3.34
C VAL A 171 17.19 16.03 -2.00
N LEU A 172 16.09 15.60 -1.35
CA LEU A 172 15.76 15.98 0.02
C LEU A 172 16.54 15.09 0.99
N LEU A 173 17.43 15.69 1.78
CA LEU A 173 18.13 15.02 2.88
C LEU A 173 17.47 15.34 4.22
N LEU A 174 17.26 14.31 5.03
CA LEU A 174 16.77 14.41 6.39
C LEU A 174 17.94 14.16 7.34
N LYS A 175 18.66 15.22 7.73
CA LYS A 175 19.80 15.11 8.67
C LYS A 175 19.26 14.95 10.09
N LYS A 176 19.76 13.96 10.82
CA LYS A 176 19.36 13.72 12.22
C LYS A 176 19.74 14.94 13.07
N GLY A 177 18.76 15.55 13.74
CA GLY A 177 19.01 16.54 14.78
C GLY A 177 19.75 15.91 15.96
N TRP A 178 20.67 16.67 16.56
CA TRP A 178 21.49 16.22 17.70
C TRP A 178 20.62 15.89 18.91
#